data_AF-A0A6M8W445-F1
#
_entry.id   AF-A0A6M8W445-F1
#
_cell.length_a   1.000
_cell.length_b   1.000
_cell.length_c   1.000
_cell.angle_alpha   90.00
_cell.angle_beta   90.00
_cell.angle_gamma   90.00
#
_symmetry.space_group_name_H-M   'P 1'
#
loop_
_entity.id
_entity.type
_entity.pdbx_description
1 polymer ?
#
loop_
_entity_poly.entity_id
_entity_poly.type
_entity_poly.pdbx_seq_one_letter_code
_entity_poly.pdbx_strand_id
1 'polypeptide(L)'
;MTSKAAEPQSEDAKDRLAPLRLGVLIVSAAVGLSAVWGAWDAVGREPRVWALFGFELITLAASVIGVLVGLGKFREAPALSAFSIAGTVFASATLGRFSAIVTRAADAGSEGQAVRQMLKDPVFDARFLASVVLGALALSLALGKDSRSWSKLAGGIGAALPVLATLVWMLGSGRAWLLAPVENASDIARVVGALLGGLALVVLASMAVHLVVRAFEVRLDPVGVASAAGRRGGTPRKTAPANPNKGA
;
A
#
# COMPACT_ATOMS: atom_id res chain seq x y z
N MET A 1 -18.98 2.25 -43.94
CA MET A 1 -17.73 2.01 -43.21
C MET A 1 -17.14 3.37 -42.87
N THR A 2 -17.48 3.92 -41.70
CA THR A 2 -16.93 5.20 -41.23
C THR A 2 -15.65 4.92 -40.47
N SER A 3 -14.52 5.36 -41.04
CA SER A 3 -13.23 5.38 -40.37
C SER A 3 -13.36 6.20 -39.10
N LYS A 4 -13.31 5.55 -37.93
CA LYS A 4 -13.27 6.23 -36.64
C LYS A 4 -11.86 6.82 -36.54
N ALA A 5 -11.74 8.12 -36.81
CA ALA A 5 -10.48 8.85 -36.70
C ALA A 5 -9.85 8.56 -35.33
N ALA A 6 -8.58 8.13 -35.34
CA ALA A 6 -7.84 7.82 -34.14
C ALA A 6 -7.78 9.07 -33.25
N GLU A 7 -8.37 8.98 -32.06
CA GLU A 7 -8.43 10.09 -31.11
C GLU A 7 -7.01 10.46 -30.63
N PRO A 8 -6.64 11.76 -30.65
CA PRO A 8 -5.32 12.27 -30.23
C PRO A 8 -5.05 12.20 -28.72
N GLN A 9 -5.73 11.31 -27.97
CA GLN A 9 -5.68 11.29 -26.51
C GLN A 9 -4.39 10.69 -25.89
N SER A 10 -3.42 10.22 -26.69
CA SER A 10 -2.27 9.46 -26.15
C SER A 10 -1.07 10.31 -25.72
N GLU A 11 -0.84 11.50 -26.29
CA GLU A 11 0.33 12.32 -25.94
C GLU A 11 0.13 13.10 -24.63
N ASP A 12 -1.01 13.79 -24.47
CA ASP A 12 -1.32 14.57 -23.25
C ASP A 12 -1.30 13.73 -21.96
N ALA A 13 -1.71 12.46 -22.05
CA ALA A 13 -1.71 11.56 -20.90
C ALA A 13 -0.29 11.18 -20.46
N LYS A 14 0.64 11.04 -21.41
CA LYS A 14 2.02 10.66 -21.15
C LYS A 14 2.78 11.77 -20.42
N ASP A 15 2.56 13.02 -20.84
CA ASP A 15 3.24 14.19 -20.27
C ASP A 15 2.84 14.45 -18.81
N ARG A 16 1.57 14.19 -18.46
CA ARG A 16 1.08 14.31 -17.08
C ARG A 16 1.63 13.24 -16.14
N LEU A 17 1.97 12.06 -16.66
CA LEU A 17 2.48 10.95 -15.85
C LEU A 17 3.99 11.03 -15.60
N ALA A 18 4.73 11.69 -16.48
CA ALA A 18 6.18 11.87 -16.36
C ALA A 18 6.63 12.48 -15.01
N PRO A 19 6.06 13.62 -14.52
CA PRO A 19 6.50 14.20 -13.25
C PRO A 19 6.16 13.33 -12.04
N LEU A 20 5.01 12.66 -12.06
CA LEU A 20 4.61 11.76 -10.98
C LEU A 20 5.52 10.52 -10.90
N ARG A 21 5.89 9.95 -12.05
CA ARG A 21 6.85 8.84 -12.14
C ARG A 21 8.24 9.26 -11.68
N LEU A 22 8.68 10.45 -12.06
CA LEU A 22 9.94 11.02 -11.57
C LEU A 22 9.91 11.21 -10.05
N GLY A 23 8.80 11.67 -9.48
CA GLY A 23 8.61 11.75 -8.04
C GLY A 23 8.75 10.39 -7.36
N VAL A 24 8.09 9.35 -7.87
CA VAL A 24 8.21 7.98 -7.34
C VAL A 24 9.66 7.48 -7.44
N LEU A 25 10.34 7.74 -8.56
CA LEU A 25 11.75 7.39 -8.76
C LEU A 25 12.65 8.01 -7.70
N ILE A 26 12.57 9.34 -7.52
CA ILE A 26 13.43 10.11 -6.61
C ILE A 26 13.20 9.65 -5.18
N VAL A 27 11.93 9.56 -4.74
CA VAL A 27 11.62 9.19 -3.36
C VAL A 27 12.02 7.74 -3.10
N SER A 28 11.77 6.82 -4.03
CA SER A 28 12.18 5.42 -3.88
C SER A 28 13.70 5.28 -3.83
N ALA A 29 14.45 5.98 -4.69
CA ALA A 29 15.91 5.97 -4.67
C ALA A 29 16.47 6.49 -3.34
N ALA A 30 15.90 7.59 -2.80
CA ALA A 30 16.29 8.12 -1.50
C ALA A 30 16.00 7.13 -0.36
N VAL A 31 14.84 6.49 -0.37
CA VAL A 31 14.50 5.42 0.59
C VAL A 31 15.47 4.25 0.48
N GLY A 32 15.82 3.83 -0.74
CA GLY A 32 16.77 2.75 -0.99
C GLY A 32 18.17 3.06 -0.45
N LEU A 33 18.69 4.28 -0.71
CA LEU A 33 19.96 4.73 -0.15
C LEU A 33 19.92 4.75 1.39
N SER A 34 18.81 5.22 1.97
CA SER A 34 18.64 5.18 3.42
C SER A 34 18.61 3.75 3.96
N ALA A 35 18.07 2.78 3.21
CA ALA A 35 17.97 1.38 3.60
C ALA A 35 19.32 0.67 3.51
N VAL A 36 20.14 0.97 2.51
CA VAL A 36 21.53 0.50 2.43
C VAL A 36 22.33 0.98 3.64
N TRP A 37 22.20 2.26 4.00
CA TRP A 37 22.85 2.80 5.18
C TRP A 37 22.37 2.14 6.48
N GLY A 38 21.05 1.96 6.64
CA GLY A 38 20.48 1.29 7.81
C GLY A 38 20.92 -0.18 7.92
N ALA A 39 20.97 -0.91 6.79
CA ALA A 39 21.44 -2.29 6.76
C ALA A 39 22.92 -2.39 7.16
N TRP A 40 23.76 -1.49 6.65
CA TRP A 40 25.17 -1.41 7.01
C TRP A 40 25.35 -1.15 8.50
N ASP A 41 24.64 -0.15 9.04
CA ASP A 41 24.67 0.20 10.45
C ASP A 41 24.18 -0.95 11.36
N ALA A 42 23.12 -1.65 10.95
CA ALA A 42 22.60 -2.81 11.68
C ALA A 42 23.61 -3.96 11.79
N VAL A 43 24.39 -4.22 10.74
CA VAL A 43 25.45 -5.24 10.77
C VAL A 43 26.60 -4.83 11.70
N GLY A 44 26.91 -3.53 11.78
CA GLY A 44 28.02 -3.02 12.60
C GLY A 44 27.73 -2.93 14.10
N ARG A 45 26.44 -2.88 14.52
CA ARG A 45 26.07 -2.50 15.90
C ARG A 45 25.82 -3.65 16.88
N GLU A 46 25.67 -4.90 16.45
CA GLU A 46 25.76 -6.16 17.25
C GLU A 46 24.91 -7.28 16.58
N PRO A 47 25.20 -8.58 16.83
CA PRO A 47 24.44 -9.70 16.26
C PRO A 47 23.01 -9.85 16.80
N ARG A 48 22.57 -9.06 17.79
CA ARG A 48 21.23 -9.17 18.40
C ARG A 48 20.13 -8.48 17.60
N VAL A 49 20.49 -7.75 16.54
CA VAL A 49 19.55 -6.86 15.82
C VAL A 49 19.16 -7.36 14.42
N TRP A 50 19.15 -8.69 14.21
CA TRP A 50 18.73 -9.32 12.95
C TRP A 50 17.37 -8.86 12.43
N ALA A 51 16.44 -8.56 13.33
CA ALA A 51 15.12 -8.05 12.94
C ALA A 51 15.22 -6.69 12.22
N LEU A 52 16.05 -5.76 12.72
CA LEU A 52 16.27 -4.47 12.03
C LEU A 52 16.84 -4.70 10.64
N PHE A 53 17.89 -5.52 10.53
CA PHE A 53 18.47 -5.86 9.24
C PHE A 53 17.44 -6.44 8.26
N GLY A 54 16.56 -7.32 8.72
CA GLY A 54 15.45 -7.85 7.92
C GLY A 54 14.50 -6.76 7.40
N PHE A 55 14.12 -5.80 8.24
CA PHE A 55 13.29 -4.66 7.81
C PHE A 55 14.02 -3.76 6.81
N GLU A 56 15.32 -3.55 6.96
CA GLU A 56 16.13 -2.81 5.99
C GLU A 56 16.16 -3.50 4.63
N LEU A 57 16.30 -4.82 4.59
CA LEU A 57 16.24 -5.59 3.34
C LEU A 57 14.87 -5.50 2.66
N ILE A 58 13.78 -5.55 3.43
CA ILE A 58 12.41 -5.40 2.89
C ILE A 58 12.23 -3.99 2.31
N THR A 59 12.67 -2.95 3.02
CA THR A 59 12.64 -1.56 2.56
C THR A 59 13.47 -1.40 1.28
N LEU A 60 14.66 -2.00 1.22
CA LEU A 60 15.53 -1.97 0.06
C LEU A 60 14.87 -2.64 -1.14
N ALA A 61 14.31 -3.85 -0.97
CA ALA A 61 13.59 -4.54 -2.04
C ALA A 61 12.40 -3.71 -2.57
N ALA A 62 11.60 -3.14 -1.67
CA ALA A 62 10.49 -2.26 -2.02
C ALA A 62 10.97 -1.02 -2.80
N SER A 63 12.09 -0.43 -2.40
CA SER A 63 12.69 0.73 -3.06
C SER A 63 13.19 0.42 -4.48
N VAL A 64 13.77 -0.77 -4.71
CA VAL A 64 14.19 -1.22 -6.04
C VAL A 64 12.99 -1.35 -6.96
N ILE A 65 11.91 -1.98 -6.47
CA ILE A 65 10.65 -2.07 -7.22
C ILE A 65 10.09 -0.66 -7.49
N GLY A 66 10.18 0.26 -6.53
CA GLY A 66 9.77 1.65 -6.70
C GLY A 66 10.57 2.41 -7.76
N VAL A 67 11.88 2.18 -7.83
CA VAL A 67 12.72 2.71 -8.91
C VAL A 67 12.26 2.15 -10.27
N LEU A 68 11.97 0.85 -10.36
CA LEU A 68 11.45 0.24 -11.60
C LEU A 68 10.08 0.80 -12.01
N VAL A 69 9.20 1.10 -11.04
CA VAL A 69 7.93 1.81 -11.28
C VAL A 69 8.18 3.22 -11.81
N GLY A 70 9.10 3.97 -11.20
CA GLY A 70 9.49 5.32 -11.64
C GLY A 70 10.09 5.33 -13.05
N LEU A 71 10.86 4.29 -13.42
CA LEU A 71 11.39 4.09 -14.77
C LEU A 71 10.33 3.63 -15.79
N GLY A 72 9.09 3.39 -15.37
CA GLY A 72 7.99 3.00 -16.24
C GLY A 72 8.06 1.54 -16.72
N LYS A 73 8.76 0.66 -15.99
CA LYS A 73 8.82 -0.79 -16.33
C LYS A 73 7.49 -1.50 -16.10
N PHE A 74 6.67 -1.01 -15.17
CA PHE A 74 5.32 -1.50 -14.91
C PHE A 74 4.32 -0.73 -15.77
N ARG A 75 3.90 -1.36 -16.89
CA ARG A 75 2.86 -0.81 -17.77
C ARG A 75 1.46 -0.96 -17.18
N GLU A 76 1.25 -2.03 -16.44
CA GLU A 76 -0.03 -2.38 -15.82
C GLU A 76 -0.07 -1.88 -14.38
N ALA A 77 -1.10 -1.09 -14.04
CA ALA A 77 -1.39 -0.61 -12.69
C ALA A 77 -0.21 0.05 -11.91
N PRO A 78 0.56 1.00 -12.50
CA PRO A 78 1.71 1.62 -11.82
C PRO A 78 1.35 2.32 -10.51
N ALA A 79 0.11 2.83 -10.40
CA ALA A 79 -0.38 3.48 -9.19
C ALA A 79 -0.57 2.48 -8.04
N LEU A 80 -1.10 1.28 -8.31
CA LEU A 80 -1.28 0.25 -7.29
C LEU A 80 0.07 -0.28 -6.81
N SER A 81 1.03 -0.46 -7.72
CA SER A 81 2.41 -0.82 -7.36
C SER A 81 3.04 0.23 -6.45
N ALA A 82 2.97 1.52 -6.83
CA ALA A 82 3.49 2.61 -6.01
C ALA A 82 2.83 2.67 -4.62
N PHE A 83 1.52 2.42 -4.54
CA PHE A 83 0.80 2.36 -3.26
C PHE A 83 1.25 1.18 -2.38
N SER A 84 1.46 0.00 -2.99
CA SER A 84 1.98 -1.17 -2.29
C SER A 84 3.39 -0.94 -1.73
N ILE A 85 4.26 -0.28 -2.51
CA ILE A 85 5.60 0.13 -2.06
C ILE A 85 5.48 1.09 -0.88
N ALA A 86 4.62 2.11 -0.98
CA ALA A 86 4.37 3.05 0.12
C ALA A 86 3.96 2.33 1.40
N GLY A 87 2.99 1.40 1.32
CA GLY A 87 2.55 0.58 2.44
C GLY A 87 3.66 -0.30 3.01
N THR A 88 4.51 -0.88 2.16
CA THR A 88 5.64 -1.72 2.58
C THR A 88 6.69 -0.90 3.32
N VAL A 89 7.06 0.28 2.81
CA VAL A 89 8.01 1.20 3.46
C VAL A 89 7.46 1.67 4.81
N PHE A 90 6.17 2.02 4.87
CA PHE A 90 5.49 2.42 6.10
C PHE A 90 5.52 1.30 7.15
N ALA A 91 5.12 0.08 6.76
CA ALA A 91 5.05 -1.07 7.66
C ALA A 91 6.45 -1.46 8.15
N SER A 92 7.42 -1.51 7.25
CA SER A 92 8.82 -1.84 7.58
C SER A 92 9.43 -0.81 8.52
N ALA A 93 9.23 0.49 8.27
CA ALA A 93 9.68 1.53 9.18
C ALA A 93 9.05 1.35 10.56
N THR A 94 7.73 1.21 10.62
CA THR A 94 6.96 1.09 11.87
C THR A 94 7.38 -0.14 12.68
N LEU A 95 7.47 -1.31 12.04
CA LEU A 95 7.87 -2.56 12.71
C LEU A 95 9.35 -2.54 13.10
N GLY A 96 10.23 -1.96 12.28
CA GLY A 96 11.63 -1.74 12.64
C GLY A 96 11.78 -0.88 13.89
N ARG A 97 10.98 0.18 14.00
CA ARG A 97 10.92 1.02 15.20
C ARG A 97 10.45 0.24 16.41
N PHE A 98 9.36 -0.52 16.31
CA PHE A 98 8.90 -1.37 17.42
C PHE A 98 9.95 -2.39 17.85
N SER A 99 10.60 -3.06 16.90
CA SER A 99 11.67 -4.01 17.18
C SER A 99 12.80 -3.35 17.96
N ALA A 100 13.25 -2.17 17.54
CA ALA A 100 14.31 -1.47 18.25
C ALA A 100 13.85 -0.95 19.62
N ILE A 101 12.55 -0.65 19.84
CA ILE A 101 12.03 -0.28 21.18
C ILE A 101 12.17 -1.48 22.10
N VAL A 102 11.72 -2.66 21.64
CA VAL A 102 11.77 -3.88 22.44
C VAL A 102 13.22 -4.26 22.78
N THR A 103 14.14 -4.16 21.82
CA THR A 103 15.56 -4.46 22.06
C THR A 103 16.20 -3.46 23.02
N ARG A 104 16.02 -2.14 22.80
CA ARG A 104 16.66 -1.11 23.64
C ARG A 104 16.01 -0.96 25.01
N ALA A 105 14.74 -1.31 25.17
CA ALA A 105 14.07 -1.29 26.48
C ALA A 105 14.68 -2.32 27.44
N ALA A 106 15.27 -3.40 26.93
CA ALA A 106 15.99 -4.37 27.75
C ALA A 106 17.28 -3.78 28.34
N ASP A 107 17.92 -2.84 27.64
CA ASP A 107 19.19 -2.22 28.04
C ASP A 107 18.99 -0.85 28.72
N ALA A 108 17.86 -0.18 28.48
CA ALA A 108 17.56 1.13 29.05
C ALA A 108 17.03 1.01 30.48
N GLY A 109 17.65 1.70 31.43
CA GLY A 109 17.21 1.74 32.84
C GLY A 109 15.80 2.28 33.09
N SER A 110 15.10 2.78 32.06
CA SER A 110 13.66 3.05 32.09
C SER A 110 13.03 2.98 30.70
N GLU A 111 11.82 2.42 30.58
CA GLU A 111 11.06 2.35 29.32
C GLU A 111 10.81 3.74 28.72
N GLY A 112 10.58 4.75 29.56
CA GLY A 112 10.32 6.12 29.13
C GLY A 112 11.50 6.78 28.41
N GLN A 113 12.73 6.45 28.79
CA GLN A 113 13.92 6.97 28.13
C GLN A 113 14.13 6.35 26.74
N ALA A 114 13.87 5.04 26.60
CA ALA A 114 13.93 4.34 25.31
C ALA A 114 12.93 4.94 24.31
N VAL A 115 11.69 5.22 24.73
CA VAL A 115 10.66 5.85 23.89
C VAL A 115 11.03 7.29 23.50
N ARG A 116 11.62 8.08 24.40
CA ARG A 116 12.04 9.47 24.10
C ARG A 116 13.21 9.53 23.12
N GLN A 117 14.19 8.64 23.23
CA GLN A 117 15.30 8.57 22.27
C GLN A 117 14.81 8.13 20.89
N MET A 118 13.81 7.24 20.84
CA MET A 118 13.17 6.77 19.62
C MET A 118 12.39 7.85 18.87
N LEU A 119 11.72 8.76 19.59
CA LEU A 119 11.02 9.90 19.00
C LEU A 119 11.96 10.90 18.31
N LYS A 120 13.27 10.72 18.45
CA LYS A 120 14.30 11.59 17.88
C LYS A 120 15.11 10.90 16.79
N ASP A 121 14.67 9.76 16.25
CA ASP A 121 15.37 9.10 15.15
C ASP A 121 14.97 9.73 13.80
N PRO A 122 15.80 10.62 13.23
CA PRO A 122 15.44 11.36 12.02
C PRO A 122 15.29 10.45 10.80
N VAL A 123 15.93 9.28 10.80
CA VAL A 123 15.87 8.33 9.67
C VAL A 123 14.49 7.69 9.59
N PHE A 124 13.92 7.33 10.74
CA PHE A 124 12.56 6.81 10.82
C PHE A 124 11.55 7.84 10.32
N ASP A 125 11.63 9.08 10.82
CA ASP A 125 10.71 10.15 10.44
C ASP A 125 10.80 10.46 8.94
N ALA A 126 12.01 10.46 8.37
CA ALA A 126 12.22 10.63 6.94
C ALA A 126 11.59 9.51 6.12
N ARG A 127 11.68 8.24 6.55
CA ARG A 127 11.05 7.11 5.84
C ARG A 127 9.54 7.10 5.97
N PHE A 128 9.02 7.46 7.14
CA PHE A 128 7.59 7.65 7.35
C PHE A 128 7.07 8.73 6.40
N LEU A 129 7.72 9.89 6.35
CA LEU A 129 7.39 10.97 5.42
C LEU A 129 7.48 10.51 3.97
N ALA A 130 8.54 9.79 3.60
CA ALA A 130 8.69 9.24 2.25
C ALA A 130 7.55 8.29 1.88
N SER A 131 7.09 7.45 2.81
CA SER A 131 5.94 6.57 2.59
C SER A 131 4.64 7.35 2.36
N VAL A 132 4.42 8.44 3.10
CA VAL A 132 3.28 9.34 2.91
C VAL A 132 3.33 10.00 1.53
N VAL A 133 4.50 10.50 1.14
CA VAL A 133 4.72 11.11 -0.18
C VAL A 133 4.48 10.09 -1.30
N LEU A 134 5.02 8.87 -1.20
CA LEU A 134 4.77 7.80 -2.17
C LEU A 134 3.28 7.44 -2.26
N GLY A 135 2.59 7.36 -1.11
CA GLY A 135 1.15 7.15 -1.06
C GLY A 135 0.39 8.26 -1.78
N ALA A 136 0.72 9.52 -1.53
CA ALA A 136 0.10 10.68 -2.19
C ALA A 136 0.34 10.67 -3.72
N LEU A 137 1.55 10.34 -4.16
CA LEU A 137 1.89 10.19 -5.58
C LEU A 137 1.08 9.05 -6.22
N ALA A 138 0.97 7.91 -5.53
CA ALA A 138 0.18 6.77 -5.98
C ALA A 138 -1.32 7.10 -6.09
N LEU A 139 -1.88 7.80 -5.11
CA LEU A 139 -3.27 8.28 -5.14
C LEU A 139 -3.48 9.28 -6.28
N SER A 140 -2.53 10.18 -6.50
CA SER A 140 -2.57 11.16 -7.61
C SER A 140 -2.54 10.46 -8.98
N LEU A 141 -1.75 9.40 -9.12
CA LEU A 141 -1.70 8.55 -10.31
C LEU A 141 -3.02 7.79 -10.53
N ALA A 142 -3.67 7.33 -9.46
CA ALA A 142 -4.84 6.47 -9.55
C ALA A 142 -6.17 7.21 -9.68
N LEU A 143 -6.40 8.26 -8.89
CA LEU A 143 -7.75 8.76 -8.66
C LEU A 143 -8.21 9.74 -9.74
N GLY A 144 -7.29 10.55 -10.29
CA GLY A 144 -7.61 11.65 -11.20
C GLY A 144 -8.94 12.34 -10.87
N LYS A 145 -9.82 12.54 -11.87
CA LYS A 145 -11.11 13.23 -11.71
C LYS A 145 -12.33 12.31 -11.47
N ASP A 146 -12.16 11.01 -11.23
CA ASP A 146 -13.32 10.12 -11.07
C ASP A 146 -13.84 10.13 -9.62
N SER A 147 -15.01 10.76 -9.42
CA SER A 147 -15.64 10.90 -8.09
C SER A 147 -16.01 9.56 -7.45
N ARG A 148 -16.22 8.50 -8.23
CA ARG A 148 -16.55 7.16 -7.70
C ARG A 148 -15.36 6.52 -6.99
N SER A 149 -14.16 6.67 -7.54
CA SER A 149 -12.93 6.19 -6.89
C SER A 149 -12.65 6.96 -5.60
N TRP A 150 -12.89 8.28 -5.59
CA TRP A 150 -12.76 9.11 -4.38
C TRP A 150 -13.71 8.69 -3.27
N SER A 151 -14.96 8.34 -3.59
CA SER A 151 -15.92 7.84 -2.60
C SER A 151 -15.46 6.53 -1.94
N LYS A 152 -14.94 5.59 -2.74
CA LYS A 152 -14.37 4.32 -2.21
C LYS A 152 -13.13 4.56 -1.36
N LEU A 153 -12.23 5.44 -1.79
CA LEU A 153 -11.06 5.83 -1.01
C LEU A 153 -11.49 6.45 0.33
N ALA A 154 -12.43 7.40 0.32
CA ALA A 154 -12.93 8.05 1.52
C ALA A 154 -13.58 7.04 2.48
N GLY A 155 -14.33 6.07 1.95
CA GLY A 155 -14.85 4.94 2.73
C GLY A 155 -13.75 4.09 3.36
N GLY A 156 -12.69 3.79 2.60
CA GLY A 156 -11.51 3.06 3.10
C GLY A 156 -10.77 3.83 4.20
N ILE A 157 -10.55 5.13 4.03
CA ILE A 157 -9.96 6.01 5.05
C ILE A 157 -10.85 6.06 6.29
N GLY A 158 -12.17 6.22 6.11
CA GLY A 158 -13.15 6.21 7.21
C GLY A 158 -13.11 4.91 8.01
N ALA A 159 -13.00 3.76 7.34
CA ALA A 159 -12.85 2.46 8.00
C ALA A 159 -11.49 2.29 8.71
N ALA A 160 -10.43 2.95 8.24
CA ALA A 160 -9.12 2.94 8.88
C ALA A 160 -9.03 3.83 10.12
N LEU A 161 -9.84 4.89 10.22
CA LEU A 161 -9.78 5.84 11.34
C LEU A 161 -9.95 5.18 12.73
N PRO A 162 -10.95 4.30 12.98
CA PRO A 162 -11.07 3.61 14.26
C PRO A 162 -9.86 2.72 14.59
N VAL A 163 -9.26 2.11 13.57
CA VAL A 163 -8.05 1.28 13.72
C VAL A 163 -6.87 2.15 14.16
N LEU A 164 -6.66 3.28 13.48
CA LEU A 164 -5.60 4.23 13.83
C LEU A 164 -5.81 4.86 15.20
N ALA A 165 -7.04 5.28 15.52
CA ALA A 165 -7.38 5.84 16.82
C ALA A 165 -7.13 4.84 17.96
N THR A 166 -7.50 3.57 17.74
CA THR A 166 -7.25 2.52 18.73
C THR A 166 -5.75 2.23 18.89
N LEU A 167 -4.99 2.25 17.79
CA LEU A 167 -3.54 2.07 17.82
C LEU A 167 -2.84 3.22 18.56
N VAL A 168 -3.25 4.48 18.32
CA VAL A 168 -2.75 5.66 19.04
C VAL A 168 -3.09 5.57 20.53
N TRP A 169 -4.33 5.18 20.86
CA TRP A 169 -4.73 4.97 22.26
C TRP A 169 -3.93 3.85 22.94
N MET A 170 -3.71 2.73 22.25
CA MET A 170 -2.88 1.61 22.71
C MET A 170 -1.43 2.01 22.95
N LEU A 171 -0.86 2.90 22.14
CA LEU A 171 0.48 3.44 22.33
C LEU A 171 0.59 4.36 23.56
N GLY A 172 -0.52 4.88 24.07
CA GLY A 172 -0.59 5.74 25.26
C GLY A 172 -1.13 4.99 26.48
N SER A 173 -2.25 5.50 27.04
CA SER A 173 -2.86 4.96 28.26
C SER A 173 -3.51 3.60 28.08
N GLY A 174 -3.83 3.19 26.84
CA GLY A 174 -4.54 1.95 26.56
C GLY A 174 -3.75 0.69 26.94
N ARG A 175 -2.41 0.70 26.78
CA ARG A 175 -1.57 -0.46 27.12
C ARG A 175 -1.63 -0.82 28.60
N ALA A 176 -1.56 0.16 29.49
CA ALA A 176 -1.63 -0.09 30.93
C ALA A 176 -2.97 -0.69 31.35
N TRP A 177 -4.07 -0.20 30.76
CA TRP A 177 -5.41 -0.75 30.99
C TRP A 177 -5.55 -2.18 30.47
N LEU A 178 -4.97 -2.49 29.31
CA LEU A 178 -5.04 -3.82 28.72
C LEU A 178 -4.18 -4.85 29.47
N LEU A 179 -3.03 -4.43 29.98
CA LEU A 179 -2.07 -5.28 30.70
C LEU A 179 -2.32 -5.34 32.22
N ALA A 180 -3.35 -4.65 32.72
CA ALA A 180 -3.69 -4.71 34.14
C ALA A 180 -4.03 -6.15 34.55
N PRO A 181 -3.62 -6.60 35.77
CA PRO A 181 -3.95 -7.91 36.29
C PRO A 181 -5.46 -8.20 36.25
N VAL A 182 -5.80 -9.48 36.15
CA VAL A 182 -7.18 -9.98 36.19
C VAL A 182 -7.44 -10.45 37.62
N GLU A 183 -8.18 -9.66 38.38
CA GLU A 183 -8.45 -9.94 39.81
C GLU A 183 -9.92 -10.29 40.04
N ASN A 184 -10.83 -9.77 39.20
CA ASN A 184 -12.27 -9.91 39.35
C ASN A 184 -12.97 -10.36 38.06
N ALA A 185 -14.22 -10.80 38.17
CA ALA A 185 -15.04 -11.21 37.01
C ALA A 185 -15.22 -10.07 35.97
N SER A 186 -15.21 -8.80 36.41
CA SER A 186 -15.24 -7.64 35.52
C SER A 186 -13.98 -7.54 34.64
N ASP A 187 -12.84 -8.04 35.10
CA ASP A 187 -11.60 -8.06 34.33
C ASP A 187 -11.64 -9.12 33.23
N ILE A 188 -12.35 -10.24 33.45
CA ILE A 188 -12.63 -11.22 32.40
C ILE A 188 -13.46 -10.57 31.29
N ALA A 189 -14.49 -9.81 31.64
CA ALA A 189 -15.29 -9.07 30.67
C ALA A 189 -14.44 -8.04 29.89
N ARG A 190 -13.48 -7.37 30.55
CA ARG A 190 -12.48 -6.51 29.89
C ARG A 190 -11.66 -7.27 28.86
N VAL A 191 -11.09 -8.43 29.22
CA VAL A 191 -10.26 -9.24 28.33
C VAL A 191 -11.07 -9.75 27.13
N VAL A 192 -12.27 -10.28 27.37
CA VAL A 192 -13.18 -10.73 26.30
C VAL A 192 -13.57 -9.56 25.40
N GLY A 193 -13.90 -8.40 25.97
CA GLY A 193 -14.21 -7.19 25.22
C GLY A 193 -13.04 -6.71 24.37
N ALA A 194 -11.82 -6.74 24.89
CA ALA A 194 -10.62 -6.39 24.15
C ALA A 194 -10.33 -7.38 23.00
N LEU A 195 -10.59 -8.68 23.21
CA LEU A 195 -10.46 -9.70 22.17
C LEU A 195 -11.46 -9.49 21.03
N LEU A 196 -12.74 -9.31 21.37
CA LEU A 196 -13.80 -9.03 20.39
C LEU A 196 -13.57 -7.70 19.67
N GLY A 197 -13.15 -6.67 20.41
CA GLY A 197 -12.75 -5.39 19.84
C GLY A 197 -11.57 -5.53 18.88
N GLY A 198 -10.52 -6.27 19.26
CA GLY A 198 -9.38 -6.57 18.41
C GLY A 198 -9.78 -7.27 17.11
N LEU A 199 -10.68 -8.27 17.18
CA LEU A 199 -11.22 -8.93 16.00
C LEU A 199 -11.98 -7.96 15.09
N ALA A 200 -12.82 -7.10 15.66
CA ALA A 200 -13.53 -6.07 14.90
C ALA A 200 -12.56 -5.10 14.20
N LEU A 201 -11.46 -4.72 14.86
CA LEU A 201 -10.42 -3.87 14.25
C LEU A 201 -9.69 -4.56 13.10
N VAL A 202 -9.44 -5.87 13.18
CA VAL A 202 -8.87 -6.65 12.07
C VAL A 202 -9.82 -6.65 10.87
N VAL A 203 -11.12 -6.85 11.10
CA VAL A 203 -12.14 -6.78 10.04
C VAL A 203 -12.19 -5.39 9.42
N LEU A 204 -12.17 -4.32 10.23
CA LEU A 204 -12.14 -2.93 9.74
C LEU A 204 -10.87 -2.62 8.95
N ALA A 205 -9.71 -3.08 9.41
CA ALA A 205 -8.45 -2.90 8.70
C ALA A 205 -8.48 -3.63 7.34
N SER A 206 -9.00 -4.86 7.29
CA SER A 206 -9.18 -5.63 6.06
C SER A 206 -10.15 -4.92 5.10
N MET A 207 -11.28 -4.43 5.61
CA MET A 207 -12.26 -3.66 4.84
C MET A 207 -11.65 -2.37 4.29
N ALA A 208 -10.86 -1.64 5.10
CA ALA A 208 -10.17 -0.44 4.67
C ALA A 208 -9.21 -0.72 3.50
N VAL A 209 -8.36 -1.75 3.63
CA VAL A 209 -7.46 -2.18 2.56
C VAL A 209 -8.24 -2.59 1.32
N HIS A 210 -9.32 -3.37 1.47
CA HIS A 210 -10.15 -3.80 0.35
C HIS A 210 -10.78 -2.62 -0.39
N LEU A 211 -11.36 -1.65 0.33
CA LEU A 211 -11.96 -0.46 -0.26
C LEU A 211 -10.94 0.42 -0.97
N VAL A 212 -9.74 0.55 -0.39
CA VAL A 212 -8.62 1.25 -1.03
C VAL A 212 -8.25 0.55 -2.34
N VAL A 213 -7.99 -0.77 -2.34
CA VAL A 213 -7.68 -1.53 -3.58
C VAL A 213 -8.80 -1.40 -4.62
N ARG A 214 -10.06 -1.53 -4.21
CA ARG A 214 -11.22 -1.33 -5.08
C ARG A 214 -11.31 0.08 -5.67
N ALA A 215 -10.77 1.10 -5.00
CA ALA A 215 -10.70 2.46 -5.55
C ALA A 215 -9.72 2.54 -6.73
N PHE A 216 -8.61 1.79 -6.68
CA PHE A 216 -7.65 1.68 -7.79
C PHE A 216 -8.23 0.84 -8.94
N GLU A 217 -8.95 -0.25 -8.65
CA GLU A 217 -9.50 -1.15 -9.67
C GLU A 217 -10.58 -0.51 -10.56
N VAL A 218 -11.34 0.48 -10.06
CA VAL A 218 -12.38 1.17 -10.86
C VAL A 218 -11.81 1.78 -12.15
N ARG A 219 -10.51 2.08 -12.19
CA ARG A 219 -9.82 2.64 -13.34
C ARG A 219 -9.16 1.63 -14.26
N LEU A 220 -9.03 0.38 -13.82
CA LEU A 220 -8.51 -0.65 -14.71
C LEU A 220 -9.65 -1.02 -15.65
N ASP A 221 -9.47 -0.75 -16.94
CA ASP A 221 -10.35 -1.32 -17.96
C ASP A 221 -10.43 -2.83 -17.72
N PRO A 222 -11.62 -3.46 -17.79
CA PRO A 222 -11.78 -4.88 -17.54
C PRO A 222 -10.91 -5.67 -18.52
N VAL A 223 -9.70 -6.01 -18.08
CA VAL A 223 -8.66 -6.64 -18.87
C VAL A 223 -9.24 -7.96 -19.39
N GLY A 224 -9.57 -8.00 -20.67
CA GLY A 224 -9.85 -9.24 -21.40
C GLY A 224 -11.29 -9.77 -21.41
N VAL A 225 -12.25 -9.28 -20.61
CA VAL A 225 -13.62 -9.86 -20.64
C VAL A 225 -14.43 -9.35 -21.85
N ALA A 226 -14.23 -8.09 -22.23
CA ALA A 226 -14.92 -7.49 -23.38
C ALA A 226 -14.41 -8.05 -24.74
N SER A 227 -13.16 -8.49 -24.82
CA SER A 227 -12.59 -8.98 -26.08
C SER A 227 -13.01 -10.43 -26.43
N ALA A 228 -13.47 -11.22 -25.45
CA ALA A 228 -14.04 -12.55 -25.69
C ALA A 228 -15.54 -12.47 -26.06
N ALA A 229 -16.29 -11.55 -25.44
CA ALA A 229 -17.72 -11.37 -25.72
C ALA A 229 -17.98 -10.71 -27.10
N GLY A 230 -17.09 -9.83 -27.56
CA GLY A 230 -17.19 -9.18 -28.87
C GLY A 230 -16.93 -10.09 -30.10
N ARG A 231 -16.41 -11.31 -29.90
CA ARG A 231 -16.14 -12.27 -30.99
C ARG A 231 -17.22 -13.34 -31.21
N ARG A 232 -18.20 -13.45 -30.31
CA ARG A 232 -19.37 -14.36 -30.47
C ARG A 232 -20.61 -13.69 -31.06
N GLY A 233 -20.50 -12.40 -31.42
CA GLY A 233 -21.53 -11.67 -32.18
C GLY A 233 -21.37 -11.75 -33.70
N GLY A 234 -20.55 -12.67 -34.21
CA GLY A 234 -20.65 -13.07 -35.61
C GLY A 234 -22.03 -13.67 -35.81
N THR A 235 -22.95 -12.89 -36.37
CA THR A 235 -24.18 -13.41 -36.95
C THR A 235 -23.80 -14.67 -37.73
N PRO A 236 -24.49 -15.81 -37.53
CA PRO A 236 -24.23 -16.99 -38.35
C PRO A 236 -24.30 -16.52 -39.78
N ARG A 237 -23.15 -16.53 -40.47
CA ARG A 237 -23.07 -16.16 -41.87
C ARG A 237 -24.05 -17.10 -42.54
N LYS A 238 -25.20 -16.56 -42.96
CA LYS A 238 -26.18 -17.26 -43.78
C LYS A 238 -25.37 -17.77 -44.97
N THR A 239 -25.02 -19.06 -44.95
CA THR A 239 -24.48 -19.74 -46.11
C THR A 239 -25.54 -19.53 -47.18
N ALA A 240 -25.20 -18.73 -48.19
CA ALA A 240 -26.08 -18.54 -49.33
C ALA A 240 -26.45 -19.94 -49.86
N PRO A 241 -27.74 -20.20 -50.15
CA PRO A 241 -28.12 -21.48 -50.71
C PRO A 241 -27.29 -21.72 -51.97
N ALA A 242 -26.63 -22.88 -52.02
CA ALA A 242 -25.89 -23.31 -53.19
C ALA A 242 -26.83 -23.24 -54.39
N ASN A 243 -26.48 -22.41 -55.38
CA ASN A 243 -27.23 -22.28 -56.63
C ASN A 243 -27.08 -23.60 -57.42
N PRO A 244 -28.15 -24.40 -57.62
CA PRO A 244 -28.06 -25.67 -58.33
C PRO A 244 -28.02 -25.51 -59.87
N ASN A 245 -28.05 -24.29 -60.42
CA ASN A 245 -28.09 -24.06 -61.87
C ASN A 245 -26.74 -23.63 -62.46
N LYS A 246 -25.72 -24.51 -62.38
CA LYS A 246 -24.63 -24.53 -63.35
C LYS A 246 -24.66 -25.88 -64.05
N GLY A 247 -25.21 -25.85 -65.27
CA GLY A 247 -25.57 -27.02 -66.07
C GLY A 247 -24.39 -27.80 -66.64
N ALA A 248 -24.76 -28.95 -67.20
CA ALA A 248 -24.10 -29.56 -68.35
C ALA A 248 -24.69 -28.96 -69.64
#